data_AF-A0A8H3ZIR3-F1
#
_entry.id   AF-A0A8H3ZIR3-F1
#
_cell.length_a   1.000
_cell.length_b   1.000
_cell.length_c   1.000
_cell.angle_alpha   90.00
_cell.angle_beta   90.00
_cell.angle_gamma   90.00
#
_symmetry.space_group_name_H-M   'P 1'
#
loop_
_entity.id
_entity.type
_entity.pdbx_description
1 polymer ?
#
loop_
_entity_poly.entity_id
_entity_poly.type
_entity_poly.pdbx_seq_one_letter_code
_entity_poly.pdbx_strand_id
1 'polypeptide(L)'
;MCALSAQHVGKRALFTDDMAPFDFASLANVYLQEAVRLVPVDFDCPDIDLIRSYGLLVLLGAQEGDTAMIHKYLALYHGMSARFSLHDESRWPGDTTECDREVRRRLWWALYRLEVHTACVLGSLIRCPETHSDVGYPCGTHHSAFIPGRDGKFENWFEGWNLTTDLYRVLEHAISDFRTRKQNRKSILYNNNGPSKSRGISETLSKIQAELLPHFGSATTRSSDSGRNRCGFQAANILCTIHLARMLSTISEEDNLHAACKTAQGMMQNMEAIPLEYIRAGGSPLVQQLAGVGHMLIGVSGKHNLTRSDYGNLKGVVMSMVGFLGHLENYSNVAVTAKQRILSRLTDVDGRVSASTQEITTETEPQLVWSPYSEKISRDGQDGDIFSATLLNSFTWPFDLPANDQEA
;
A
#
# COMPACT_ATOMS: atom_id res chain seq x y z
N MET A 1 0.64 15.53 15.76
CA MET A 1 2.09 15.72 15.55
C MET A 1 2.92 15.06 16.64
N CYS A 2 2.78 15.44 17.92
CA CYS A 2 3.61 14.88 19.00
C CYS A 2 3.54 13.34 19.10
N ALA A 3 2.35 12.74 18.93
CA ALA A 3 2.20 11.28 18.87
C ALA A 3 3.05 10.64 17.77
N LEU A 4 2.96 11.16 16.54
CA LEU A 4 3.73 10.71 15.38
C LEU A 4 5.24 10.82 15.61
N SER A 5 5.68 11.96 16.16
CA SER A 5 7.09 12.19 16.47
C SER A 5 7.60 11.21 17.54
N ALA A 6 6.87 11.05 18.65
CA ALA A 6 7.23 10.11 19.71
C ALA A 6 7.29 8.66 19.20
N GLN A 7 6.36 8.27 18.34
CA GLN A 7 6.36 6.97 17.69
C GLN A 7 7.59 6.75 16.80
N HIS A 8 7.99 7.74 15.99
CA HIS A 8 9.22 7.63 15.20
C HIS A 8 10.47 7.46 16.07
N VAL A 9 10.55 8.16 17.21
CA VAL A 9 11.63 7.98 18.18
C VAL A 9 11.59 6.56 18.75
N GLY A 10 10.42 6.09 19.22
CA GLY A 10 10.24 4.75 19.78
C GLY A 10 10.58 3.62 18.80
N LYS A 11 10.29 3.81 17.51
CA LYS A 11 10.63 2.86 16.44
C LYS A 11 12.07 2.96 15.95
N ARG A 12 12.92 3.81 16.56
CA ARG A 12 14.30 4.07 16.13
C ARG A 12 14.39 4.48 14.66
N ALA A 13 13.48 5.35 14.24
CA ALA A 13 13.42 5.94 12.91
C ALA A 13 14.20 7.26 12.80
N LEU A 14 15.16 7.48 13.70
CA LEU A 14 15.96 8.70 13.76
C LEU A 14 17.30 8.54 13.03
N PHE A 15 17.82 9.65 12.51
CA PHE A 15 19.19 9.76 12.01
C PHE A 15 20.19 10.15 13.10
N THR A 16 19.86 9.92 14.37
CA THR A 16 20.73 10.16 15.53
C THR A 16 20.53 9.04 16.54
N ASP A 17 21.63 8.55 17.10
CA ASP A 17 21.64 7.43 18.06
C ASP A 17 21.67 7.92 19.53
N ASP A 18 21.76 9.25 19.72
CA ASP A 18 22.02 9.89 21.01
C ASP A 18 20.79 10.06 21.93
N MET A 19 19.69 9.37 21.64
CA MET A 19 18.47 9.51 22.44
C MET A 19 18.53 8.61 23.68
N ALA A 20 18.37 9.22 24.85
CA ALA A 20 18.26 8.50 26.11
C ALA A 20 17.13 7.45 26.08
N PRO A 21 17.29 6.30 26.75
CA PRO A 21 16.23 5.29 26.84
C PRO A 21 15.05 5.87 27.62
N PHE A 22 14.04 6.32 26.89
CA PHE A 22 12.77 6.80 27.43
C PHE A 22 11.65 5.98 26.81
N ASP A 23 10.55 5.76 27.54
CA ASP A 23 9.38 5.05 27.03
C ASP A 23 8.55 5.94 26.08
N PHE A 24 9.09 6.14 24.88
CA PHE A 24 8.45 6.92 23.83
C PHE A 24 7.17 6.27 23.28
N ALA A 25 7.00 4.96 23.45
CA ALA A 25 5.79 4.26 23.04
C ALA A 25 4.60 4.66 23.93
N SER A 26 4.80 4.64 25.25
CA SER A 26 3.80 5.14 26.20
C SER A 26 3.48 6.62 25.95
N LEU A 27 4.49 7.45 25.73
CA LEU A 27 4.30 8.87 25.42
C LEU A 27 3.51 9.11 24.11
N ALA A 28 3.81 8.33 23.06
CA ALA A 28 3.07 8.40 21.80
C ALA A 28 1.58 8.09 22.01
N ASN A 29 1.26 7.09 22.82
CA ASN A 29 -0.11 6.73 23.15
C ASN A 29 -0.83 7.83 23.94
N VAL A 30 -0.18 8.45 24.93
CA VAL A 30 -0.75 9.59 25.67
C VAL A 30 -1.10 10.75 24.73
N TYR A 31 -0.18 11.13 23.85
CA TYR A 31 -0.46 12.19 22.87
C TYR A 31 -1.56 11.83 21.88
N LEU A 32 -1.68 10.55 21.51
CA LEU A 32 -2.73 10.07 20.62
C LEU A 32 -4.10 10.13 21.29
N GLN A 33 -4.21 9.65 22.53
CA GLN A 33 -5.45 9.70 23.30
C GLN A 33 -5.93 11.14 23.47
N GLU A 34 -5.02 12.07 23.78
CA GLU A 34 -5.37 13.48 23.91
C GLU A 34 -5.78 14.11 22.58
N ALA A 35 -5.11 13.75 21.48
CA ALA A 35 -5.52 14.20 20.15
C ALA A 35 -6.93 13.69 19.78
N VAL A 36 -7.23 12.42 20.02
CA VAL A 36 -8.56 11.84 19.75
C VAL A 36 -9.65 12.50 20.62
N ARG A 37 -9.32 12.87 21.86
CA ARG A 37 -10.24 13.55 22.77
C ARG A 37 -10.56 14.98 22.33
N LEU A 38 -9.55 15.69 21.82
CA LEU A 38 -9.66 17.11 21.46
C LEU A 38 -10.17 17.36 20.04
N VAL A 39 -9.93 16.42 19.12
CA VAL A 39 -10.36 16.57 17.72
C VAL A 39 -11.86 16.25 17.63
N PRO A 40 -12.73 17.24 17.35
CA PRO A 40 -14.16 17.01 17.23
C PRO A 40 -14.45 16.06 16.06
N VAL A 41 -15.61 15.42 16.10
CA VAL A 41 -16.08 14.51 15.04
C VAL A 41 -17.33 15.02 14.32
N ASP A 42 -17.96 16.06 14.86
CA ASP A 42 -19.03 16.79 14.21
C ASP A 42 -18.49 17.80 13.17
N PHE A 43 -19.40 18.32 12.35
CA PHE A 43 -19.11 19.27 11.28
C PHE A 43 -19.71 20.66 11.54
N ASP A 44 -20.01 20.97 12.81
CA ASP A 44 -20.76 22.17 13.18
C ASP A 44 -19.91 23.44 13.04
N CYS A 45 -18.63 23.35 13.40
CA CYS A 45 -17.65 24.43 13.26
C CYS A 45 -16.58 24.06 12.23
N PRO A 46 -16.84 24.28 10.93
CA PRO A 46 -15.90 23.89 9.89
C PRO A 46 -14.64 24.77 9.90
N ASP A 47 -13.49 24.13 10.06
CA ASP A 47 -12.18 24.79 10.04
C ASP A 47 -11.17 23.95 9.25
N ILE A 48 -10.25 24.60 8.53
CA ILE A 48 -9.18 23.94 7.79
C ILE A 48 -8.24 23.18 8.74
N ASP A 49 -8.00 23.70 9.95
CA ASP A 49 -7.14 23.04 10.94
C ASP A 49 -7.78 21.76 11.50
N LEU A 50 -9.11 21.68 11.50
CA LEU A 50 -9.82 20.44 11.79
C LEU A 50 -9.55 19.38 10.71
N ILE A 51 -9.62 19.77 9.43
CA ILE A 51 -9.32 18.85 8.31
C ILE A 51 -7.87 18.37 8.36
N ARG A 52 -6.94 19.26 8.71
CA ARG A 52 -5.52 18.90 8.92
C ARG A 52 -5.36 17.91 10.07
N SER A 53 -6.12 18.08 11.15
CA SER A 53 -6.11 17.18 12.30
C SER A 53 -6.58 15.78 11.91
N TYR A 54 -7.66 15.67 11.12
CA TYR A 54 -8.08 14.39 10.53
C TYR A 54 -6.96 13.79 9.67
N GLY A 55 -6.34 14.58 8.80
CA GLY A 55 -5.24 14.14 7.95
C GLY A 55 -4.05 13.57 8.73
N LEU A 56 -3.68 14.20 9.84
CA LEU A 56 -2.62 13.71 10.72
C LEU A 56 -2.99 12.40 11.43
N LEU A 57 -4.26 12.23 11.83
CA LEU A 57 -4.74 10.99 12.44
C LEU A 57 -4.83 9.84 11.42
N VAL A 58 -5.20 10.13 10.17
CA VAL A 58 -5.10 9.15 9.07
C VAL A 58 -3.64 8.74 8.85
N LEU A 59 -2.71 9.69 8.79
CA LEU A 59 -1.29 9.41 8.61
C LEU A 59 -0.74 8.55 9.75
N LEU A 60 -1.09 8.87 10.99
CA LEU A 60 -0.68 8.13 12.17
C LEU A 60 -1.22 6.69 12.14
N GLY A 61 -2.53 6.53 11.90
CA GLY A 61 -3.15 5.22 11.72
C GLY A 61 -2.49 4.43 10.60
N ALA A 62 -2.17 5.07 9.47
CA ALA A 62 -1.47 4.44 8.35
C ALA A 62 -0.08 3.95 8.75
N GLN A 63 0.70 4.74 9.48
CA GLN A 63 2.04 4.34 9.95
C GLN A 63 2.00 3.20 10.98
N GLU A 64 0.97 3.13 11.82
CA GLU A 64 0.78 2.06 12.80
C GLU A 64 0.10 0.82 12.24
N GLY A 65 -0.56 0.93 11.07
CA GLY A 65 -1.40 -0.14 10.54
C GLY A 65 -2.77 -0.23 11.22
N ASP A 66 -3.19 0.81 11.95
CA ASP A 66 -4.52 0.90 12.56
C ASP A 66 -5.58 1.20 11.50
N THR A 67 -6.17 0.14 10.97
CA THR A 67 -7.18 0.21 9.91
C THR A 67 -8.47 0.92 10.35
N ALA A 68 -8.84 0.78 11.63
CA ALA A 68 -10.04 1.43 12.17
C ALA A 68 -9.86 2.96 12.22
N MET A 69 -8.69 3.42 12.71
CA MET A 69 -8.34 4.83 12.73
C MET A 69 -8.27 5.42 11.32
N ILE A 70 -7.61 4.74 10.39
CA ILE A 70 -7.52 5.16 8.99
C ILE A 70 -8.91 5.39 8.40
N HIS A 71 -9.81 4.41 8.49
CA HIS A 71 -11.15 4.52 7.91
C HIS A 71 -12.02 5.57 8.60
N LYS A 72 -11.98 5.66 9.93
CA LYS A 72 -12.72 6.68 10.69
C LYS A 72 -12.33 8.08 10.24
N TYR A 73 -11.04 8.40 10.25
CA TYR A 73 -10.59 9.76 9.96
C TYR A 73 -10.55 10.07 8.46
N LEU A 74 -10.42 9.08 7.57
CA LEU A 74 -10.66 9.29 6.13
C LEU A 74 -12.12 9.66 5.87
N ALA A 75 -13.08 9.01 6.52
CA ALA A 75 -14.50 9.34 6.36
C ALA A 75 -14.79 10.79 6.82
N LEU A 76 -14.27 11.19 7.99
CA LEU A 76 -14.39 12.57 8.49
C LEU A 76 -13.70 13.58 7.57
N TYR A 77 -12.49 13.27 7.11
CA TYR A 77 -11.76 14.08 6.13
C TYR A 77 -12.58 14.28 4.85
N HIS A 78 -13.12 13.21 4.25
CA HIS A 78 -13.87 13.32 2.99
C HIS A 78 -15.17 14.11 3.15
N GLY A 79 -15.87 13.98 4.27
CA GLY A 79 -17.05 14.78 4.58
C GLY A 79 -16.73 16.28 4.62
N MET A 80 -15.65 16.66 5.31
CA MET A 80 -15.18 18.05 5.35
C MET A 80 -14.60 18.53 4.02
N SER A 81 -13.85 17.68 3.34
CA SER A 81 -13.25 17.98 2.05
C SER A 81 -14.31 18.32 0.99
N ALA A 82 -15.45 17.61 1.01
CA ALA A 82 -16.61 17.94 0.20
C ALA A 82 -17.22 19.30 0.58
N ARG A 83 -17.35 19.59 1.88
CA ARG A 83 -17.86 20.89 2.37
C ARG A 83 -16.99 22.07 1.93
N PHE A 84 -15.68 21.90 1.91
CA PHE A 84 -14.72 22.94 1.52
C PHE A 84 -14.37 22.94 0.02
N SER A 85 -14.95 22.02 -0.77
CA SER A 85 -14.60 21.82 -2.17
C SER A 85 -13.09 21.68 -2.40
N LEU A 86 -12.38 20.97 -1.52
CA LEU A 86 -10.91 20.86 -1.62
C LEU A 86 -10.42 20.16 -2.90
N HIS A 87 -11.31 19.47 -3.61
CA HIS A 87 -11.05 18.79 -4.87
C HIS A 87 -11.03 19.72 -6.09
N ASP A 88 -11.39 20.99 -5.96
CA ASP A 88 -11.54 21.93 -7.08
C ASP A 88 -11.10 23.33 -6.65
N GLU A 89 -9.94 23.79 -7.14
CA GLU A 89 -9.39 25.11 -6.75
C GLU A 89 -10.26 26.27 -7.20
N SER A 90 -11.05 26.11 -8.25
CA SER A 90 -11.93 27.17 -8.77
C SER A 90 -13.06 27.50 -7.79
N ARG A 91 -13.34 26.60 -6.85
CA ARG A 91 -14.37 26.74 -5.81
C ARG A 91 -13.82 27.25 -4.49
N TRP A 92 -12.51 27.49 -4.37
CA TRP A 92 -11.95 28.02 -3.14
C TRP A 92 -12.32 29.50 -2.94
N PRO A 93 -12.47 29.98 -1.70
CA PRO A 93 -12.78 31.39 -1.43
C PRO A 93 -11.80 32.33 -2.12
N GLY A 94 -12.32 33.42 -2.72
CA GLY A 94 -11.50 34.35 -3.51
C GLY A 94 -10.46 35.13 -2.68
N ASP A 95 -10.63 35.19 -1.36
CA ASP A 95 -9.72 35.77 -0.38
C ASP A 95 -8.68 34.77 0.17
N THR A 96 -8.65 33.52 -0.35
CA THR A 96 -7.66 32.51 0.05
C THR A 96 -6.26 33.01 -0.29
N THR A 97 -5.41 33.14 0.73
CA THR A 97 -4.02 33.53 0.54
C THR A 97 -3.26 32.46 -0.23
N GLU A 98 -2.16 32.83 -0.89
CA GLU A 98 -1.36 31.85 -1.63
C GLU A 98 -0.74 30.79 -0.69
N CYS A 99 -0.43 31.16 0.56
CA CYS A 99 0.02 30.21 1.58
C CYS A 99 -1.07 29.17 1.89
N ASP A 100 -2.31 29.62 2.08
CA ASP A 100 -3.44 28.73 2.37
C ASP A 100 -3.77 27.84 1.17
N ARG A 101 -3.66 28.37 -0.05
CA ARG A 101 -3.79 27.62 -1.30
C ARG A 101 -2.80 26.45 -1.32
N GLU A 102 -1.54 26.72 -0.99
CA GLU A 102 -0.50 25.71 -0.89
C GLU A 102 -0.73 24.68 0.23
N VAL A 103 -1.26 25.10 1.39
CA VAL A 103 -1.67 24.18 2.46
C VAL A 103 -2.78 23.24 1.98
N ARG A 104 -3.79 23.76 1.28
CA ARG A 104 -4.90 22.97 0.72
C ARG A 104 -4.41 21.96 -0.32
N ARG A 105 -3.55 22.37 -1.26
CA ARG A 105 -2.92 21.47 -2.25
C ARG A 105 -2.19 20.30 -1.58
N ARG A 106 -1.35 20.61 -0.58
CA ARG A 106 -0.58 19.58 0.16
C ARG A 106 -1.49 18.63 0.91
N LEU A 107 -2.52 19.17 1.56
CA LEU A 107 -3.50 18.38 2.30
C LEU A 107 -4.26 17.44 1.35
N TRP A 108 -4.79 17.98 0.24
CA TRP A 108 -5.53 17.21 -0.76
C TRP A 108 -4.72 16.02 -1.27
N TRP A 109 -3.54 16.29 -1.83
CA TRP A 109 -2.70 15.27 -2.45
C TRP A 109 -2.05 14.32 -1.43
N ALA A 110 -1.81 14.75 -0.18
CA ALA A 110 -1.38 13.83 0.88
C ALA A 110 -2.47 12.80 1.21
N LEU A 111 -3.71 13.25 1.36
CA LEU A 111 -4.83 12.37 1.70
C LEU A 111 -5.28 11.53 0.51
N TYR A 112 -5.19 12.05 -0.71
CA TYR A 112 -5.37 11.27 -1.94
C TYR A 112 -4.42 10.07 -1.98
N ARG A 113 -3.11 10.28 -1.73
CA ARG A 113 -2.15 9.17 -1.71
C ARG A 113 -2.45 8.15 -0.61
N LEU A 114 -2.85 8.61 0.58
CA LEU A 114 -3.25 7.74 1.67
C LEU A 114 -4.52 6.93 1.34
N GLU A 115 -5.50 7.52 0.65
CA GLU A 115 -6.70 6.84 0.16
C GLU A 115 -6.34 5.76 -0.88
N VAL A 116 -5.50 6.09 -1.87
CA VAL A 116 -5.05 5.13 -2.89
C VAL A 116 -4.24 3.99 -2.27
N HIS A 117 -3.34 4.31 -1.33
CA HIS A 117 -2.61 3.31 -0.55
C HIS A 117 -3.57 2.37 0.17
N THR A 118 -4.51 2.94 0.93
CA THR A 118 -5.55 2.22 1.68
C THR A 118 -6.37 1.32 0.74
N ALA A 119 -6.77 1.82 -0.42
CA ALA A 119 -7.46 1.01 -1.42
C ALA A 119 -6.61 -0.16 -1.90
N CYS A 120 -5.32 0.08 -2.19
CA CYS A 120 -4.41 -0.97 -2.63
C CYS A 120 -4.24 -2.08 -1.58
N VAL A 121 -3.99 -1.68 -0.34
CA VAL A 121 -3.53 -2.57 0.73
C VAL A 121 -4.61 -3.06 1.66
N LEU A 122 -5.83 -2.49 1.63
CA LEU A 122 -6.99 -2.92 2.44
C LEU A 122 -8.16 -3.39 1.58
N GLY A 123 -8.12 -3.14 0.28
CA GLY A 123 -9.23 -3.46 -0.63
C GLY A 123 -10.37 -2.44 -0.60
N SER A 124 -10.19 -1.29 0.07
CA SER A 124 -11.21 -0.23 0.12
C SER A 124 -11.43 0.45 -1.23
N LEU A 125 -12.50 1.22 -1.35
CA LEU A 125 -12.76 2.05 -2.53
C LEU A 125 -11.88 3.30 -2.51
N ILE A 126 -11.63 3.88 -3.69
CA ILE A 126 -11.05 5.22 -3.83
C ILE A 126 -12.22 6.18 -4.00
N ARG A 127 -12.49 7.01 -2.98
CA ARG A 127 -13.68 7.88 -2.96
C ARG A 127 -13.59 9.09 -3.89
N CYS A 128 -12.39 9.64 -4.03
CA CYS A 128 -12.12 10.82 -4.86
C CYS A 128 -11.07 10.45 -5.91
N PRO A 129 -11.49 10.00 -7.10
CA PRO A 129 -10.59 9.70 -8.21
C PRO A 129 -9.81 10.93 -8.67
N GLU A 130 -8.58 10.73 -9.14
CA GLU A 130 -7.78 11.82 -9.72
C GLU A 130 -8.49 12.52 -10.88
N THR A 131 -9.26 11.81 -11.70
CA THR A 131 -9.96 12.36 -12.87
C THR A 131 -11.09 13.31 -12.50
N HIS A 132 -11.51 13.35 -11.23
CA HIS A 132 -12.54 14.27 -10.72
C HIS A 132 -11.94 15.37 -9.83
N SER A 133 -10.60 15.50 -9.85
CA SER A 133 -9.88 16.46 -9.03
C SER A 133 -9.26 17.53 -9.93
N ASP A 134 -9.54 18.79 -9.64
CA ASP A 134 -8.91 19.96 -10.26
C ASP A 134 -8.12 20.71 -9.19
N VAL A 135 -7.01 20.09 -8.76
CA VAL A 135 -6.10 20.62 -7.74
C VAL A 135 -4.68 20.64 -8.30
N GLY A 136 -4.05 21.81 -8.30
CA GLY A 136 -2.67 21.97 -8.75
C GLY A 136 -1.67 21.24 -7.84
N TYR A 137 -0.49 20.95 -8.36
CA TYR A 137 0.60 20.45 -7.53
C TYR A 137 1.10 21.54 -6.60
N PRO A 138 1.45 21.19 -5.34
CA PRO A 138 2.08 22.15 -4.45
C PRO A 138 3.49 22.53 -4.93
N CYS A 139 3.91 23.73 -4.56
CA CYS A 139 5.22 24.27 -4.85
C CYS A 139 5.89 24.87 -3.61
N GLY A 140 7.21 25.09 -3.70
CA GLY A 140 8.05 25.49 -2.56
C GLY A 140 8.05 26.98 -2.23
N THR A 141 7.34 27.81 -2.98
CA THR A 141 7.47 29.28 -3.01
C THR A 141 7.12 30.00 -1.71
N HIS A 142 6.35 29.36 -0.82
CA HIS A 142 5.85 29.98 0.43
C HIS A 142 6.44 29.38 1.71
N HIS A 143 7.45 28.52 1.59
CA HIS A 143 8.19 28.08 2.78
C HIS A 143 9.21 29.16 3.13
N SER A 144 9.09 29.73 4.33
CA SER A 144 10.24 30.46 4.88
C SER A 144 11.45 29.51 4.90
N ALA A 145 12.65 30.04 4.67
CA ALA A 145 13.92 29.30 4.78
C ALA A 145 14.19 28.75 6.20
N PHE A 146 13.21 28.82 7.10
CA PHE A 146 13.34 28.73 8.54
C PHE A 146 12.40 27.69 9.15
N ILE A 147 12.23 26.54 8.50
CA ILE A 147 11.83 25.33 9.26
C ILE A 147 13.10 24.83 9.95
N PRO A 148 13.19 24.84 11.30
CA PRO A 148 14.38 24.37 12.02
C PRO A 148 14.77 22.96 11.58
N GLY A 149 16.05 22.75 11.27
CA GLY A 149 16.57 21.47 10.77
C GLY A 149 16.49 21.28 9.25
N ARG A 150 16.07 22.30 8.49
CA ARG A 150 16.04 22.31 7.03
C ARG A 150 17.30 22.94 6.42
N ASP A 151 18.46 22.67 7.03
CA ASP A 151 19.75 23.29 6.69
C ASP A 151 20.45 22.63 5.47
N GLY A 152 19.76 21.70 4.81
CA GLY A 152 20.27 20.91 3.71
C GLY A 152 20.50 21.72 2.44
N LYS A 153 21.60 21.46 1.73
CA LYS A 153 21.96 22.19 0.50
C LYS A 153 21.23 21.67 -0.73
N PHE A 154 20.61 20.50 -0.63
CA PHE A 154 19.87 19.83 -1.71
C PHE A 154 18.39 19.82 -1.36
N GLU A 155 17.57 20.56 -2.11
CA GLU A 155 16.13 20.68 -1.85
C GLU A 155 15.29 20.53 -3.12
N ASN A 156 15.25 19.32 -3.67
CA ASN A 156 14.28 18.93 -4.71
C ASN A 156 13.04 18.25 -4.09
N TRP A 157 12.70 18.62 -2.85
CA TRP A 157 11.64 17.98 -2.08
C TRP A 157 10.30 17.94 -2.83
N PHE A 158 9.87 19.07 -3.39
CA PHE A 158 8.59 19.14 -4.09
C PHE A 158 8.60 18.38 -5.41
N GLU A 159 9.74 18.28 -6.08
CA GLU A 159 9.88 17.47 -7.29
C GLU A 159 9.67 15.98 -6.98
N GLY A 160 10.37 15.44 -5.98
CA GLY A 160 10.15 14.06 -5.52
C GLY A 160 8.75 13.83 -4.95
N TRP A 161 8.17 14.84 -4.30
CA TRP A 161 6.84 14.74 -3.70
C TRP A 161 5.74 14.69 -4.75
N ASN A 162 5.84 15.54 -5.78
CA ASN A 162 4.92 15.59 -6.91
C ASN A 162 5.07 14.32 -7.75
N LEU A 163 6.30 13.86 -7.99
CA LEU A 163 6.55 12.58 -8.65
C LEU A 163 5.94 11.39 -7.90
N THR A 164 6.06 11.39 -6.56
CA THR A 164 5.38 10.39 -5.73
C THR A 164 3.87 10.46 -5.95
N THR A 165 3.29 11.65 -6.03
CA THR A 165 1.85 11.83 -6.31
C THR A 165 1.48 11.23 -7.67
N ASP A 166 2.28 11.44 -8.71
CA ASP A 166 2.07 10.82 -10.03
C ASP A 166 2.11 9.30 -9.97
N LEU A 167 3.00 8.71 -9.16
CA LEU A 167 3.03 7.27 -8.97
C LEU A 167 1.76 6.73 -8.30
N TYR A 168 1.19 7.44 -7.33
CA TYR A 168 -0.09 7.06 -6.74
C TYR A 168 -1.26 7.25 -7.71
N ARG A 169 -1.20 8.26 -8.58
CA ARG A 169 -2.15 8.44 -9.69
C ARG A 169 -2.11 7.25 -10.65
N VAL A 170 -0.92 6.80 -11.04
CA VAL A 170 -0.73 5.57 -11.83
C VAL A 170 -1.23 4.33 -11.07
N LEU A 171 -0.93 4.24 -9.77
CA LEU A 171 -1.36 3.14 -8.91
C LEU A 171 -2.89 3.05 -8.80
N GLU A 172 -3.62 4.17 -8.72
CA GLU A 172 -5.10 4.18 -8.79
C GLU A 172 -5.61 3.45 -10.05
N HIS A 173 -5.04 3.76 -11.21
CA HIS A 173 -5.44 3.10 -12.46
C HIS A 173 -5.06 1.62 -12.47
N ALA A 174 -3.91 1.26 -11.93
CA ALA A 174 -3.49 -0.14 -11.79
C ALA A 174 -4.43 -0.94 -10.87
N ILE A 175 -4.85 -0.37 -9.74
CA ILE A 175 -5.84 -0.98 -8.83
C ILE A 175 -7.18 -1.16 -9.53
N SER A 176 -7.63 -0.12 -10.24
CA SER A 176 -8.91 -0.15 -10.96
C SER A 176 -8.91 -1.24 -12.03
N ASP A 177 -7.88 -1.27 -12.89
CA ASP A 177 -7.70 -2.26 -13.94
C ASP A 177 -7.61 -3.70 -13.39
N PHE A 178 -6.85 -3.90 -12.32
CA PHE A 178 -6.74 -5.19 -11.66
C PHE A 178 -8.08 -5.70 -11.11
N ARG A 179 -8.85 -4.82 -10.45
CA ARG A 179 -10.14 -5.17 -9.85
C ARG A 179 -11.21 -5.47 -10.89
N THR A 180 -11.30 -4.68 -11.96
CA THR A 180 -12.30 -4.89 -13.01
C THR A 180 -12.12 -6.24 -13.68
N ARG A 181 -10.89 -6.65 -13.96
CA ARG A 181 -10.61 -7.98 -14.53
C ARG A 181 -10.90 -9.13 -13.58
N LYS A 182 -10.52 -8.98 -12.31
CA LYS A 182 -10.65 -10.09 -11.37
C LYS A 182 -12.10 -10.33 -10.91
N GLN A 183 -12.92 -9.28 -10.84
CA GLN A 183 -14.28 -9.38 -10.31
C GLN A 183 -15.35 -9.69 -11.37
N ASN A 184 -15.02 -9.72 -12.67
CA ASN A 184 -15.95 -9.94 -13.80
C ASN A 184 -17.33 -9.27 -13.59
N ARG A 185 -17.32 -8.04 -13.05
CA ARG A 185 -18.54 -7.33 -12.67
C ARG A 185 -19.19 -6.75 -13.91
N LYS A 186 -20.48 -7.04 -14.11
CA LYS A 186 -21.28 -6.42 -15.17
C LYS A 186 -21.71 -5.03 -14.71
N SER A 187 -21.37 -4.00 -15.49
CA SER A 187 -22.00 -2.69 -15.32
C SER A 187 -23.41 -2.76 -15.90
N ILE A 188 -24.33 -1.96 -15.36
CA ILE A 188 -25.70 -1.83 -15.90
C ILE A 188 -25.66 -1.33 -17.35
N LEU A 189 -24.64 -0.55 -17.71
CA LEU A 189 -24.51 0.10 -19.01
C LEU A 189 -23.70 -0.72 -20.03
N TYR A 190 -22.76 -1.54 -19.57
CA TYR A 190 -21.88 -2.31 -20.47
C TYR A 190 -21.23 -3.48 -19.76
N ASN A 191 -20.79 -4.45 -20.55
CA ASN A 191 -19.97 -5.54 -20.03
C ASN A 191 -18.55 -5.02 -19.81
N ASN A 192 -18.01 -5.15 -18.59
CA ASN A 192 -16.80 -4.45 -18.13
C ASN A 192 -15.48 -5.01 -18.70
N ASN A 193 -15.54 -5.66 -19.87
CA ASN A 193 -14.41 -6.27 -20.58
C ASN A 193 -13.74 -5.28 -21.53
N GLY A 194 -13.48 -4.06 -21.04
CA GLY A 194 -12.72 -3.06 -21.80
C GLY A 194 -11.28 -3.51 -22.06
N PRO A 195 -10.59 -2.88 -23.04
CA PRO A 195 -9.18 -3.17 -23.31
C PRO A 195 -8.32 -2.90 -22.07
N SER A 196 -7.23 -3.65 -21.97
CA SER A 196 -6.32 -3.53 -20.84
C SER A 196 -5.64 -2.19 -20.75
N LYS A 197 -5.63 -1.59 -19.55
CA LYS A 197 -4.83 -0.38 -19.28
C LYS A 197 -3.39 -0.70 -18.89
N SER A 198 -3.02 -1.98 -18.71
CA SER A 198 -1.68 -2.42 -18.29
C SER A 198 -0.57 -1.83 -19.14
N ARG A 199 -0.76 -1.79 -20.47
CA ARG A 199 0.23 -1.22 -21.37
C ARG A 199 0.47 0.27 -21.11
N GLY A 200 -0.59 1.06 -21.00
CA GLY A 200 -0.49 2.50 -20.72
C GLY A 200 0.12 2.78 -19.33
N ILE A 201 -0.21 1.94 -18.34
CA ILE A 201 0.41 1.98 -17.01
C ILE A 201 1.91 1.69 -17.12
N SER A 202 2.30 0.63 -17.82
CA SER A 202 3.70 0.22 -17.98
C SER A 202 4.54 1.24 -18.77
N GLU A 203 3.98 1.83 -19.82
CA GLU A 203 4.60 2.92 -20.58
C GLU A 203 4.79 4.16 -19.70
N THR A 204 3.78 4.53 -18.91
CA THR A 204 3.85 5.68 -17.98
C THR A 204 4.88 5.44 -16.87
N LEU A 205 4.91 4.25 -16.25
CA LEU A 205 5.91 3.89 -15.26
C LEU A 205 7.33 3.93 -15.83
N SER A 206 7.51 3.46 -17.06
CA SER A 206 8.81 3.48 -17.75
C SER A 206 9.26 4.92 -18.04
N LYS A 207 8.34 5.79 -18.45
CA LYS A 207 8.61 7.22 -18.62
C LYS A 207 9.01 7.88 -17.29
N ILE A 208 8.22 7.70 -16.24
CA ILE A 208 8.53 8.23 -14.90
C ILE A 208 9.90 7.76 -14.41
N GLN A 209 10.22 6.48 -14.61
CA GLN A 209 11.52 5.93 -14.21
C GLN A 209 12.69 6.48 -15.04
N ALA A 210 12.48 6.78 -16.32
CA ALA A 210 13.50 7.38 -17.19
C ALA A 210 13.76 8.86 -16.87
N GLU A 211 12.73 9.58 -16.43
CA GLU A 211 12.80 11.01 -16.04
C GLU A 211 13.20 11.20 -14.56
N LEU A 212 13.46 10.10 -13.84
CA LEU A 212 13.80 10.11 -12.43
C LEU A 212 15.14 10.81 -12.17
N LEU A 213 15.14 11.83 -11.31
CA LEU A 213 16.39 12.47 -10.90
C LEU A 213 17.33 11.46 -10.21
N PRO A 214 18.66 11.60 -10.39
CA PRO A 214 19.62 10.62 -9.88
C PRO A 214 19.49 10.28 -8.39
N HIS A 215 19.15 11.27 -7.56
CA HIS A 215 19.02 11.08 -6.10
C HIS A 215 17.70 10.42 -5.66
N PHE A 216 16.75 10.21 -6.57
CA PHE A 216 15.56 9.39 -6.32
C PHE A 216 15.69 7.97 -6.89
N GLY A 217 16.71 7.70 -7.71
CA GLY A 217 16.96 6.37 -8.28
C GLY A 217 17.52 5.35 -7.28
N SER A 218 18.07 5.82 -6.16
CA SER A 218 18.53 4.98 -5.05
C SER A 218 18.40 5.75 -3.74
N ALA A 219 18.02 5.06 -2.66
CA ALA A 219 17.96 5.68 -1.34
C ALA A 219 19.37 5.87 -0.80
N THR A 220 19.82 7.14 -0.76
CA THR A 220 21.13 7.50 -0.24
C THR A 220 21.27 7.13 1.24
N THR A 221 22.46 6.68 1.64
CA THR A 221 22.78 6.44 3.05
C THR A 221 22.57 7.67 3.92
N ARG A 222 22.41 7.44 5.23
CA ARG A 222 22.29 8.49 6.24
C ARG A 222 23.36 9.57 6.07
N SER A 223 22.92 10.81 5.96
CA SER A 223 23.77 12.00 5.79
C SER A 223 23.57 12.98 6.94
N SER A 224 24.56 13.85 7.16
CA SER A 224 24.40 15.04 8.00
C SER A 224 23.55 16.11 7.31
N ASP A 225 23.37 16.02 5.99
CA ASP A 225 22.49 16.90 5.22
C ASP A 225 21.03 16.40 5.31
N SER A 226 20.17 17.17 5.98
CA SER A 226 18.76 16.83 6.16
C SER A 226 17.98 16.80 4.86
N GLY A 227 18.37 17.58 3.84
CA GLY A 227 17.79 17.58 2.50
C GLY A 227 18.06 16.26 1.79
N ARG A 228 19.29 15.74 1.88
CA ARG A 228 19.62 14.40 1.36
C ARG A 228 18.84 13.29 2.05
N ASN A 229 18.69 13.34 3.37
CA ASN A 229 17.89 12.36 4.11
C ASN A 229 16.41 12.39 3.69
N ARG A 230 15.84 13.59 3.48
CA ARG A 230 14.47 13.74 2.96
C ARG A 230 14.33 13.15 1.56
N CYS A 231 15.28 13.40 0.66
CA CYS A 231 15.27 12.80 -0.67
C CYS A 231 15.42 11.27 -0.61
N GLY A 232 16.29 10.74 0.26
CA GLY A 232 16.44 9.30 0.48
C GLY A 232 15.15 8.65 0.98
N PHE A 233 14.43 9.32 1.89
CA PHE A 233 13.11 8.88 2.33
C PHE A 233 12.07 8.86 1.18
N GLN A 234 12.07 9.89 0.32
CA GLN A 234 11.20 9.91 -0.86
C GLN A 234 11.57 8.81 -1.86
N ALA A 235 12.86 8.58 -2.10
CA ALA A 235 13.36 7.52 -2.97
C ALA A 235 12.82 6.14 -2.53
N ALA A 236 12.81 5.86 -1.22
CA ALA A 236 12.24 4.62 -0.70
C ALA A 236 10.77 4.42 -1.10
N ASN A 237 9.93 5.46 -0.93
CA ASN A 237 8.52 5.42 -1.31
C ASN A 237 8.32 5.32 -2.83
N ILE A 238 9.10 6.08 -3.61
CA ILE A 238 9.08 6.06 -5.08
C ILE A 238 9.38 4.65 -5.61
N LEU A 239 10.48 4.05 -5.16
CA LEU A 239 10.93 2.74 -5.64
C LEU A 239 9.94 1.63 -5.28
N CYS A 240 9.39 1.64 -4.06
CA CYS A 240 8.40 0.64 -3.64
C CYS A 240 7.09 0.80 -4.41
N THR A 241 6.63 2.04 -4.63
CA THR A 241 5.37 2.32 -5.34
C THR A 241 5.47 1.95 -6.83
N ILE A 242 6.61 2.19 -7.48
CA ILE A 242 6.86 1.75 -8.88
C ILE A 242 6.68 0.24 -9.00
N HIS A 243 7.31 -0.54 -8.13
CA HIS A 243 7.24 -2.01 -8.21
C HIS A 243 5.86 -2.55 -7.85
N LEU A 244 5.17 -1.92 -6.90
CA LEU A 244 3.79 -2.27 -6.58
C LEU A 244 2.86 -2.06 -7.78
N ALA A 245 2.92 -0.89 -8.42
CA ALA A 245 2.13 -0.60 -9.61
C ALA A 245 2.49 -1.53 -10.79
N ARG A 246 3.78 -1.81 -11.00
CA ARG A 246 4.27 -2.74 -12.03
C ARG A 246 3.79 -4.17 -11.78
N MET A 247 3.75 -4.63 -10.54
CA MET A 247 3.22 -5.94 -10.17
C MET A 247 1.72 -6.03 -10.47
N LEU A 248 0.93 -5.04 -10.05
CA LEU A 248 -0.52 -4.99 -10.36
C LEU A 248 -0.79 -4.99 -11.86
N SER A 249 -0.02 -4.21 -12.63
CA SER A 249 -0.13 -4.17 -14.09
C SER A 249 0.19 -5.53 -14.72
N THR A 250 1.29 -6.14 -14.30
CA THR A 250 1.75 -7.44 -14.81
C THR A 250 0.69 -8.52 -14.61
N ILE A 251 0.09 -8.59 -13.42
CA ILE A 251 -0.92 -9.60 -13.10
C ILE A 251 -2.25 -9.31 -13.81
N SER A 252 -2.50 -8.05 -14.16
CA SER A 252 -3.73 -7.68 -14.86
C SER A 252 -3.72 -8.09 -16.33
N GLU A 253 -2.58 -8.11 -17.02
CA GLU A 253 -2.51 -8.34 -18.47
C GLU A 253 -2.54 -9.82 -18.86
N GLU A 254 -1.56 -10.55 -18.39
CA GLU A 254 -1.40 -11.98 -18.56
C GLU A 254 -0.84 -12.44 -17.21
N ASP A 255 -1.51 -13.33 -16.48
CA ASP A 255 -1.00 -13.89 -15.23
C ASP A 255 0.37 -14.55 -15.53
N ASN A 256 1.47 -13.79 -15.53
CA ASN A 256 2.78 -14.22 -15.99
C ASN A 256 3.69 -14.32 -14.78
N LEU A 257 3.80 -15.55 -14.27
CA LEU A 257 4.59 -15.85 -13.08
C LEU A 257 6.05 -15.41 -13.22
N HIS A 258 6.66 -15.56 -14.40
CA HIS A 258 8.06 -15.18 -14.60
C HIS A 258 8.25 -13.66 -14.48
N ALA A 259 7.38 -12.88 -15.13
CA ALA A 259 7.39 -11.42 -15.04
C ALA A 259 7.07 -10.93 -13.61
N ALA A 260 6.15 -11.60 -12.92
CA ALA A 260 5.84 -11.34 -11.52
C ALA A 260 7.06 -11.60 -10.62
N CYS A 261 7.72 -12.76 -10.74
CA CYS A 261 8.96 -13.09 -10.02
C CYS A 261 10.04 -12.03 -10.26
N LYS A 262 10.25 -11.61 -11.51
CA LYS A 262 11.23 -10.58 -11.86
C LYS A 262 10.91 -9.23 -11.22
N THR A 263 9.64 -8.83 -11.19
CA THR A 263 9.20 -7.60 -10.54
C THR A 263 9.43 -7.65 -9.03
N ALA A 264 9.07 -8.77 -8.40
CA ALA A 264 9.30 -9.01 -6.97
C ALA A 264 10.80 -9.01 -6.60
N GLN A 265 11.66 -9.60 -7.44
CA GLN A 265 13.12 -9.53 -7.28
C GLN A 265 13.63 -8.09 -7.34
N GLY A 266 13.17 -7.31 -8.32
CA GLY A 266 13.54 -5.90 -8.44
C GLY A 266 13.11 -5.07 -7.24
N MET A 267 11.94 -5.37 -6.66
CA MET A 267 11.50 -4.74 -5.41
C MET A 267 12.43 -5.09 -4.24
N MET A 268 12.78 -6.37 -4.09
CA MET A 268 13.68 -6.82 -3.02
C MET A 268 15.07 -6.19 -3.12
N GLN A 269 15.65 -6.15 -4.31
CA GLN A 269 16.94 -5.48 -4.54
C GLN A 269 16.91 -4.01 -4.10
N ASN A 270 15.82 -3.29 -4.39
CA ASN A 270 15.66 -1.91 -3.93
C ASN A 270 15.45 -1.83 -2.42
N MET A 271 14.62 -2.70 -1.83
CA MET A 271 14.35 -2.67 -0.38
C MET A 271 15.57 -3.03 0.46
N GLU A 272 16.40 -3.96 0.01
CA GLU A 272 17.66 -4.30 0.68
C GLU A 272 18.70 -3.17 0.60
N ALA A 273 18.64 -2.34 -0.45
CA ALA A 273 19.49 -1.16 -0.58
C ALA A 273 19.00 0.06 0.22
N ILE A 274 17.73 0.09 0.66
CA ILE A 274 17.16 1.20 1.42
C ILE A 274 17.60 1.10 2.90
N PRO A 275 18.19 2.18 3.47
CA PRO A 275 18.47 2.25 4.90
C PRO A 275 17.24 1.97 5.77
N LEU A 276 17.39 1.11 6.78
CA LEU A 276 16.29 0.66 7.65
C LEU A 276 15.60 1.80 8.38
N GLU A 277 16.31 2.90 8.66
CA GLU A 277 15.77 4.10 9.29
C GLU A 277 14.66 4.73 8.43
N TYR A 278 14.82 4.76 7.10
CA TYR A 278 13.77 5.25 6.20
C TYR A 278 12.56 4.32 6.18
N ILE A 279 12.77 3.01 6.30
CA ILE A 279 11.69 2.03 6.33
C ILE A 279 10.90 2.16 7.64
N ARG A 280 11.60 2.31 8.76
CA ARG A 280 11.00 2.59 10.08
C ARG A 280 10.28 3.93 10.11
N ALA A 281 10.84 4.96 9.47
CA ALA A 281 10.19 6.26 9.31
C ALA A 281 8.94 6.18 8.40
N GLY A 282 8.98 5.32 7.38
CA GLY A 282 7.83 5.09 6.50
C GLY A 282 6.71 4.39 7.25
N GLY A 283 7.06 3.49 8.17
CA GLY A 283 6.13 2.73 8.98
C GLY A 283 5.47 1.59 8.19
N SER A 284 4.25 1.23 8.58
CA SER A 284 3.49 0.14 7.98
C SER A 284 3.25 0.22 6.47
N PRO A 285 3.12 1.40 5.82
CA PRO A 285 2.90 1.48 4.38
C PRO A 285 3.95 0.76 3.53
N LEU A 286 5.24 0.94 3.78
CA LEU A 286 6.29 0.27 2.98
C LEU A 286 6.28 -1.25 3.20
N VAL A 287 6.02 -1.68 4.44
CA VAL A 287 5.87 -3.11 4.79
C VAL A 287 4.66 -3.73 4.10
N GLN A 288 3.55 -3.00 4.07
CA GLN A 288 2.31 -3.39 3.38
C GLN A 288 2.51 -3.50 1.87
N GLN A 289 3.25 -2.59 1.24
CA GLN A 289 3.55 -2.67 -0.19
C GLN A 289 4.37 -3.94 -0.50
N LEU A 290 5.41 -4.24 0.30
CA LEU A 290 6.20 -5.45 0.16
C LEU A 290 5.35 -6.71 0.33
N ALA A 291 4.57 -6.76 1.42
CA ALA A 291 3.68 -7.86 1.69
C ALA A 291 2.68 -8.04 0.53
N GLY A 292 2.15 -6.91 0.04
CA GLY A 292 1.33 -6.77 -1.17
C GLY A 292 1.85 -7.58 -2.34
N VAL A 293 3.09 -7.30 -2.71
CA VAL A 293 3.80 -7.96 -3.80
C VAL A 293 4.02 -9.45 -3.52
N GLY A 294 4.39 -9.83 -2.30
CA GLY A 294 4.55 -11.24 -1.91
C GLY A 294 3.26 -12.06 -2.04
N HIS A 295 2.14 -11.52 -1.55
CA HIS A 295 0.83 -12.18 -1.68
C HIS A 295 0.35 -12.29 -3.13
N MET A 296 0.55 -11.23 -3.92
CA MET A 296 0.24 -11.22 -5.34
C MET A 296 1.04 -12.28 -6.10
N LEU A 297 2.34 -12.36 -5.82
CA LEU A 297 3.23 -13.35 -6.42
C LEU A 297 2.80 -14.80 -6.11
N ILE A 298 2.53 -15.09 -4.84
CA ILE A 298 2.02 -16.41 -4.43
C ILE A 298 0.65 -16.68 -5.07
N GLY A 299 -0.23 -15.68 -5.13
CA GLY A 299 -1.55 -15.79 -5.74
C GLY A 299 -1.51 -16.17 -7.22
N VAL A 300 -0.59 -15.57 -7.99
CA VAL A 300 -0.37 -15.91 -9.41
C VAL A 300 0.09 -17.35 -9.55
N SER A 301 1.05 -17.79 -8.71
CA SER A 301 1.54 -19.17 -8.74
C SER A 301 0.43 -20.22 -8.55
N GLY A 302 -0.65 -19.86 -7.87
CA GLY A 302 -1.81 -20.72 -7.66
C GLY A 302 -2.56 -21.10 -8.93
N LYS A 303 -2.43 -20.32 -10.01
CA LYS A 303 -3.14 -20.50 -11.28
C LYS A 303 -2.34 -21.29 -12.32
N HIS A 304 -1.07 -21.58 -12.07
CA HIS A 304 -0.18 -22.24 -13.02
C HIS A 304 0.20 -23.64 -12.55
N ASN A 305 0.41 -24.54 -13.50
CA ASN A 305 1.13 -25.79 -13.26
C ASN A 305 2.62 -25.45 -13.13
N LEU A 306 3.11 -25.38 -11.90
CA LEU A 306 4.46 -24.94 -11.60
C LEU A 306 5.48 -26.01 -12.01
N THR A 307 6.44 -25.65 -12.86
CA THR A 307 7.63 -26.50 -13.03
C THR A 307 8.50 -26.43 -11.78
N ARG A 308 9.38 -27.41 -11.58
CA ARG A 308 10.34 -27.41 -10.47
C ARG A 308 11.22 -26.15 -10.46
N SER A 309 11.56 -25.64 -11.64
CA SER A 309 12.35 -24.41 -11.80
C SER A 309 11.54 -23.18 -11.39
N ASP A 310 10.30 -23.05 -11.86
CA ASP A 310 9.43 -21.92 -11.54
C ASP A 310 9.14 -21.85 -10.04
N TYR A 311 8.84 -22.99 -9.44
CA TYR A 311 8.62 -23.10 -8.01
C TYR A 311 9.90 -22.77 -7.21
N GLY A 312 11.07 -23.23 -7.65
CA GLY A 312 12.34 -22.88 -7.02
C GLY A 312 12.61 -21.37 -7.03
N ASN A 313 12.35 -20.71 -8.16
CA ASN A 313 12.49 -19.25 -8.29
C ASN A 313 11.48 -18.52 -7.39
N LEU A 314 10.19 -18.88 -7.46
CA LEU A 314 9.14 -18.35 -6.60
C LEU A 314 9.52 -18.44 -5.12
N LYS A 315 9.90 -19.64 -4.67
CA LYS A 315 10.27 -19.92 -3.28
C LYS A 315 11.46 -19.06 -2.86
N GLY A 316 12.50 -18.96 -3.69
CA GLY A 316 13.66 -18.12 -3.40
C GLY A 316 13.28 -16.67 -3.13
N VAL A 317 12.48 -16.08 -4.02
CA VAL A 317 12.05 -14.67 -3.90
C VAL A 317 11.16 -14.46 -2.67
N VAL A 318 10.18 -15.34 -2.44
CA VAL A 318 9.29 -15.25 -1.28
C VAL A 318 10.08 -15.40 0.03
N MET A 319 11.06 -16.30 0.08
CA MET A 319 11.90 -16.48 1.26
C MET A 319 12.79 -15.27 1.53
N SER A 320 13.30 -14.58 0.50
CA SER A 320 13.98 -13.29 0.67
C SER A 320 13.05 -12.23 1.30
N MET A 321 11.79 -12.16 0.86
CA MET A 321 10.79 -11.25 1.46
C MET A 321 10.53 -11.59 2.93
N VAL A 322 10.38 -12.87 3.25
CA VAL A 322 10.18 -13.37 4.62
C VAL A 322 11.38 -13.02 5.52
N GLY A 323 12.60 -13.23 5.03
CA GLY A 323 13.83 -12.88 5.75
C GLY A 323 13.89 -11.38 6.04
N PHE A 324 13.57 -10.56 5.03
CA PHE A 324 13.54 -9.11 5.18
C PHE A 324 12.49 -8.62 6.19
N LEU A 325 11.26 -9.16 6.12
CA LEU A 325 10.23 -8.87 7.11
C LEU A 325 10.66 -9.27 8.53
N GLY A 326 11.43 -10.36 8.65
CA GLY A 326 12.06 -10.79 9.90
C GLY A 326 12.92 -9.71 10.56
N HIS A 327 13.66 -8.93 9.78
CA HIS A 327 14.48 -7.83 10.31
C HIS A 327 13.64 -6.65 10.87
N LEU A 328 12.36 -6.59 10.51
CA LEU A 328 11.44 -5.51 10.90
C LEU A 328 10.50 -5.90 12.06
N GLU A 329 10.47 -7.17 12.47
CA GLU A 329 9.52 -7.70 13.47
C GLU A 329 9.58 -6.95 14.80
N ASN A 330 10.79 -6.58 15.24
CA ASN A 330 10.99 -5.87 16.51
C ASN A 330 10.43 -4.44 16.51
N TYR A 331 10.05 -3.89 15.35
CA TYR A 331 9.62 -2.50 15.19
C TYR A 331 8.23 -2.35 14.56
N SER A 332 7.64 -3.45 14.08
CA SER A 332 6.40 -3.44 13.32
C SER A 332 5.62 -4.75 13.48
N ASN A 333 4.49 -4.67 14.19
CA ASN A 333 3.52 -5.77 14.26
C ASN A 333 2.99 -6.15 12.87
N VAL A 334 2.87 -5.18 11.97
CA VAL A 334 2.49 -5.40 10.57
C VAL A 334 3.49 -6.30 9.86
N ALA A 335 4.79 -6.18 10.14
CA ALA A 335 5.81 -7.06 9.56
C ALA A 335 5.69 -8.50 10.07
N VAL A 336 5.44 -8.69 11.37
CA VAL A 336 5.21 -10.00 11.99
C VAL A 336 4.03 -10.69 11.31
N THR A 337 2.88 -10.02 11.25
CA THR A 337 1.66 -10.56 10.64
C THR A 337 1.85 -10.85 9.14
N ALA A 338 2.50 -9.94 8.41
CA ALA A 338 2.77 -10.13 6.98
C ALA A 338 3.67 -11.36 6.73
N LYS A 339 4.75 -11.51 7.51
CA LYS A 339 5.67 -12.63 7.41
C LYS A 339 4.95 -13.96 7.63
N GLN A 340 4.16 -14.06 8.71
CA GLN A 340 3.40 -15.26 9.04
C GLN A 340 2.40 -15.63 7.93
N ARG A 341 1.69 -14.64 7.38
CA ARG A 341 0.72 -14.86 6.30
C ARG A 341 1.37 -15.31 5.00
N ILE A 342 2.50 -14.71 4.63
CA ILE A 342 3.27 -15.12 3.45
C ILE A 342 3.78 -16.55 3.61
N LEU A 343 4.32 -16.89 4.78
CA LEU A 343 4.78 -18.24 5.10
C LEU A 343 3.65 -19.27 5.01
N SER A 344 2.50 -19.00 5.64
CA SER A 344 1.35 -19.89 5.60
C SER A 344 0.91 -20.17 4.16
N ARG A 345 0.81 -19.15 3.31
CA ARG A 345 0.42 -19.33 1.91
C ARG A 345 1.48 -20.04 1.08
N LEU A 346 2.76 -19.84 1.38
CA LEU A 346 3.84 -20.58 0.73
C LEU A 346 3.75 -22.07 1.09
N THR A 347 3.45 -22.41 2.34
CA THR A 347 3.21 -23.82 2.75
C THR A 347 2.08 -24.48 1.96
N ASP A 348 1.00 -23.75 1.68
CA ASP A 348 -0.09 -24.26 0.83
C ASP A 348 0.35 -24.52 -0.62
N VAL A 349 1.30 -23.74 -1.15
CA VAL A 349 1.91 -23.99 -2.47
C VAL A 349 2.83 -25.22 -2.40
N ASP A 350 3.65 -25.32 -1.35
CA ASP A 350 4.58 -26.43 -1.11
C ASP A 350 3.83 -27.78 -1.10
N GLY A 351 2.68 -27.84 -0.44
CA GLY A 351 1.82 -29.03 -0.40
C GLY A 351 1.32 -29.45 -1.79
N ARG A 352 0.87 -28.48 -2.61
CA ARG A 352 0.35 -28.75 -3.96
C ARG A 352 1.43 -29.24 -4.92
N VAL A 353 2.62 -28.64 -4.87
CA VAL A 353 3.76 -29.07 -5.71
C VAL A 353 4.24 -30.46 -5.31
N SER A 354 4.24 -30.78 -4.01
CA SER A 354 4.61 -32.10 -3.50
C SER A 354 3.63 -33.18 -3.92
N ALA A 355 2.32 -32.92 -3.86
CA ALA A 355 1.27 -33.85 -4.30
C ALA A 355 1.35 -34.12 -5.82
N SER A 356 1.53 -33.09 -6.64
CA SER A 356 1.67 -33.23 -8.10
C SER A 356 2.90 -34.05 -8.51
N THR A 357 3.98 -34.02 -7.71
CA THR A 357 5.18 -34.82 -7.97
C THR A 357 4.98 -36.31 -7.63
N GLN A 358 4.12 -36.62 -6.65
CA GLN A 358 3.77 -37.99 -6.28
C GLN A 358 2.85 -38.67 -7.30
N GLU A 359 1.90 -37.93 -7.90
CA GLU A 359 1.01 -38.47 -8.94
C GLU A 359 1.78 -38.89 -10.21
N ILE A 360 2.80 -38.12 -10.61
CA ILE A 360 3.65 -38.42 -11.77
C ILE A 360 4.54 -39.65 -11.55
N THR A 361 4.83 -40.01 -10.29
CA THR A 361 5.64 -41.21 -9.97
C THR A 361 4.81 -42.48 -9.85
N THR A 362 3.48 -42.40 -9.83
CA THR A 362 2.57 -43.56 -9.78
C THR A 362 2.02 -44.00 -11.14
N GLU A 363 2.24 -43.26 -12.22
CA GLU A 363 1.85 -43.71 -13.57
C GLU A 363 2.96 -44.55 -14.22
N THR A 364 3.01 -45.83 -13.86
CA THR A 364 3.57 -46.88 -14.73
C THR A 364 2.46 -47.89 -15.04
N GLU A 365 2.02 -47.87 -16.30
CA GLU A 365 1.07 -48.76 -17.02
C GLU A 365 -0.44 -48.75 -16.67
N PRO A 366 -1.34 -48.49 -17.66
CA PRO A 366 -2.78 -48.41 -17.46
C PRO A 366 -3.48 -49.76 -17.73
N GLN A 367 -4.35 -50.19 -16.82
CA GLN A 367 -5.48 -51.05 -17.18
C GLN A 367 -6.75 -50.22 -17.24
N LEU A 368 -7.20 -49.92 -18.46
CA LEU A 368 -8.53 -49.37 -18.73
C LEU A 368 -9.59 -50.38 -18.23
N VAL A 369 -10.29 -50.01 -17.16
CA VAL A 369 -11.60 -50.59 -16.82
C VAL A 369 -12.63 -49.48 -17.00
N TRP A 370 -13.45 -49.60 -18.04
CA TRP A 370 -14.63 -48.78 -18.22
C TRP A 370 -15.63 -49.06 -17.09
N SER A 371 -15.97 -48.06 -16.30
CA SER A 371 -17.10 -48.12 -15.37
C SER A 371 -18.32 -47.41 -15.98
N PRO A 372 -19.48 -48.08 -16.10
CA PRO A 372 -20.64 -47.55 -16.80
C PRO A 372 -21.52 -46.77 -15.82
N TYR A 373 -21.20 -45.51 -15.52
CA TYR A 373 -22.15 -44.60 -14.86
C TYR A 373 -21.92 -43.16 -15.31
N SER A 374 -22.27 -42.90 -16.56
CA SER A 374 -22.50 -41.55 -17.08
C SER A 374 -23.91 -41.49 -17.65
N GLU A 375 -24.91 -41.34 -16.78
CA GLU A 375 -26.24 -40.89 -17.18
C GLU A 375 -27.01 -40.36 -15.97
N LYS A 376 -26.99 -39.03 -15.79
CA LYS A 376 -28.16 -38.20 -15.48
C LYS A 376 -27.73 -36.74 -15.28
N ILE A 377 -27.94 -35.95 -16.33
CA ILE A 377 -28.05 -34.50 -16.25
C ILE A 377 -29.55 -34.16 -16.18
N SER A 378 -29.92 -33.37 -15.15
CA SER A 378 -31.00 -32.36 -15.11
C SER A 378 -32.15 -32.53 -14.09
N ARG A 379 -32.34 -31.44 -13.31
CA ARG A 379 -33.52 -30.99 -12.52
C ARG A 379 -33.82 -31.83 -11.26
N ASP A 380 -33.87 -31.28 -10.06
CA ASP A 380 -34.68 -30.14 -9.61
C ASP A 380 -34.04 -29.43 -8.39
N GLY A 381 -34.44 -28.17 -8.15
CA GLY A 381 -33.97 -27.36 -7.02
C GLY A 381 -34.64 -27.67 -5.68
N GLN A 382 -33.91 -27.41 -4.59
CA GLN A 382 -34.45 -26.83 -3.35
C GLN A 382 -33.33 -26.32 -2.44
N ASP A 383 -33.70 -25.29 -1.68
CA ASP A 383 -32.89 -24.36 -0.89
C ASP A 383 -31.91 -24.97 0.12
N GLY A 384 -30.78 -24.27 0.30
CA GLY A 384 -29.83 -24.52 1.38
C GLY A 384 -28.59 -23.61 1.28
N ASP A 385 -28.59 -22.51 2.03
CA ASP A 385 -27.45 -21.66 2.40
C ASP A 385 -26.60 -21.03 1.27
N ILE A 386 -27.27 -20.18 0.49
CA ILE A 386 -26.62 -19.18 -0.37
C ILE A 386 -26.28 -17.95 0.49
N PHE A 387 -25.20 -17.99 1.27
CA PHE A 387 -24.38 -16.81 1.66
C PHE A 387 -23.25 -17.29 2.59
N SER A 388 -22.30 -18.05 2.05
CA SER A 388 -21.04 -18.29 2.77
C SER A 388 -20.22 -17.00 2.78
N ALA A 389 -19.93 -16.50 3.99
CA ALA A 389 -19.06 -15.36 4.29
C ALA A 389 -17.59 -15.52 3.80
N THR A 390 -17.30 -16.52 2.97
CA THR A 390 -15.98 -16.80 2.37
C THR A 390 -15.66 -15.95 1.13
N LEU A 391 -16.67 -15.36 0.48
CA LEU A 391 -16.45 -14.51 -0.70
C LEU A 391 -15.81 -13.14 -0.38
N LEU A 392 -15.91 -12.67 0.88
CA LEU A 392 -15.28 -11.43 1.34
C LEU A 392 -13.88 -11.63 1.95
N ASN A 393 -13.52 -12.86 2.32
CA ASN A 393 -12.20 -13.20 2.90
C ASN A 393 -11.10 -13.36 1.84
N SER A 394 -11.44 -13.47 0.56
CA SER A 394 -10.44 -13.63 -0.51
C SER A 394 -9.83 -12.30 -0.98
N PHE A 395 -10.31 -11.15 -0.46
CA PHE A 395 -9.98 -9.83 -1.02
C PHE A 395 -9.91 -8.66 -0.07
N THR A 396 -10.32 -8.84 1.18
CA THR A 396 -9.86 -7.92 2.21
C THR A 396 -8.40 -8.28 2.51
N TRP A 397 -7.58 -7.26 2.69
CA TRP A 397 -6.37 -7.41 3.48
C TRP A 397 -6.76 -6.98 4.90
N PRO A 398 -7.46 -7.81 5.70
CA PRO A 398 -7.80 -7.37 7.03
C PRO A 398 -6.51 -7.42 7.82
N PHE A 399 -6.00 -6.27 8.27
CA PHE A 399 -5.36 -6.26 9.57
C PHE A 399 -6.49 -6.61 10.54
N ASP A 400 -6.58 -7.88 10.95
CA ASP A 400 -7.56 -8.24 11.95
C ASP A 400 -7.22 -7.48 13.23
N LEU A 401 -8.23 -6.84 13.80
CA LEU A 401 -8.17 -6.25 15.13
C LEU A 401 -7.76 -7.36 16.11
N PRO A 402 -6.89 -7.09 17.10
CA PRO A 402 -6.65 -8.06 18.16
C PRO A 402 -8.00 -8.43 18.77
N ALA A 403 -8.24 -9.73 18.88
CA ALA A 403 -9.38 -10.23 19.64
C ALA A 403 -9.29 -9.60 21.03
N ASN A 404 -10.33 -8.86 21.43
CA ASN A 404 -10.51 -8.54 22.82
C ASN A 404 -10.66 -9.88 23.55
N ASP A 405 -9.64 -10.26 24.30
CA ASP A 405 -9.79 -11.22 25.39
C ASP A 405 -10.78 -10.60 26.38
N GLN A 406 -12.06 -10.94 26.21
CA GLN A 406 -13.00 -10.94 27.31
C GLN A 406 -12.65 -12.13 28.19
N GLU A 407 -11.88 -11.90 29.24
CA GLU A 407 -11.97 -12.68 30.47
C GLU A 407 -11.74 -11.77 31.69
N ALA A 408 -12.76 -11.76 32.57
CA ALA A 408 -12.91 -11.13 33.90
C ALA A 408 -13.20 -9.62 33.98
#